data_AF-A0A7V8XQJ8-F1
#
_entry.id   AF-A0A7V8XQJ8-F1
#
_cell.length_a   1.000
_cell.length_b   1.000
_cell.length_c   1.000
_cell.angle_alpha   90.00
_cell.angle_beta   90.00
_cell.angle_gamma   90.00
#
_symmetry.space_group_name_H-M   'P 1'
#
loop_
_entity.id
_entity.type
_entity.pdbx_description
1 polymer ?
#
loop_
_entity_poly.entity_id
_entity_poly.type
_entity_poly.pdbx_seq_one_letter_code
_entity_poly.pdbx_strand_id
1 'polypeptide(L)'
;MASRLIHRWSGRGTAVSALALTSALLAASGDVYTDSDPRGTLLTAQAILEHGTFALYAYPDAPSGYRVVERAGHRFYAYPPGTPIAALPAVAIARLAGLDMARSVDDDIVQRALAAMSIGLTAILASSLAVRWLRWPPGLTPDRLLVTLFECSPSLPLASVVARSSRVAVAAAV
;
A
#
# COMPACT_ATOMS: atom_id res chain seq x y z
N MET A 1 11.47 11.56 -38.07
CA MET A 1 11.36 10.25 -37.40
C MET A 1 11.69 10.25 -35.89
N ALA A 2 12.39 11.27 -35.34
CA ALA A 2 12.80 11.31 -33.93
C ALA A 2 11.70 11.68 -32.90
N SER A 3 10.58 12.27 -33.33
CA SER A 3 9.56 12.82 -32.42
C SER A 3 8.69 11.75 -31.71
N ARG A 4 8.58 10.54 -32.26
CA ARG A 4 7.76 9.46 -31.64
C ARG A 4 8.46 8.73 -30.49
N LEU A 5 9.76 8.95 -30.29
CA LEU A 5 10.54 8.31 -29.23
C LEU A 5 10.43 9.04 -27.88
N ILE A 6 10.18 10.36 -27.87
CA ILE A 6 10.17 11.16 -26.64
C ILE A 6 8.86 10.97 -25.86
N HIS A 7 7.73 10.75 -26.55
CA HIS A 7 6.42 10.65 -25.90
C HIS A 7 6.17 9.30 -25.18
N ARG A 8 7.00 8.28 -25.45
CA ARG A 8 6.88 6.94 -24.84
C ARG A 8 7.53 6.85 -23.45
N TRP A 9 8.34 7.84 -23.08
CA TRP A 9 9.07 7.88 -21.81
C TRP A 9 8.33 8.62 -20.69
N SER A 10 7.35 9.48 -20.99
CA SER A 10 6.66 10.28 -19.95
C SER A 10 5.71 9.46 -19.07
N GLY A 11 5.02 8.45 -19.63
CA GLY A 11 4.05 7.64 -18.88
C GLY A 11 4.66 6.66 -17.87
N ARG A 12 5.94 6.30 -18.03
CA ARG A 12 6.65 5.43 -17.08
C ARG A 12 7.13 6.20 -15.85
N GLY A 13 7.58 7.44 -16.04
CA GLY A 13 8.02 8.30 -14.94
C GLY A 13 6.86 8.68 -14.01
N THR A 14 5.68 8.99 -14.56
CA THR A 14 4.51 9.36 -13.75
C THR A 14 4.01 8.21 -12.89
N ALA A 15 4.01 6.97 -13.39
CA ALA A 15 3.62 5.79 -12.62
C ALA A 15 4.60 5.52 -11.46
N VAL A 16 5.90 5.67 -11.68
CA VAL A 16 6.93 5.48 -10.64
C VAL A 16 6.87 6.61 -9.59
N SER A 17 6.63 7.85 -10.01
CA SER A 17 6.46 8.97 -9.07
C SER A 17 5.17 8.86 -8.26
N ALA A 18 4.07 8.44 -8.87
CA ALA A 18 2.82 8.18 -8.17
C ALA A 18 2.97 7.01 -7.18
N LEU A 19 3.67 5.95 -7.58
CA LEU A 19 4.03 4.84 -6.69
C LEU A 19 4.80 5.34 -5.47
N ALA A 20 5.92 6.03 -5.70
CA ALA A 20 6.79 6.53 -4.65
C ALA A 20 6.04 7.48 -3.71
N LEU A 21 5.22 8.39 -4.27
CA LEU A 21 4.42 9.32 -3.48
C LEU A 21 3.34 8.60 -2.66
N THR A 22 2.64 7.64 -3.24
CA THR A 22 1.59 6.89 -2.52
C THR A 22 2.20 6.03 -1.40
N SER A 23 3.33 5.36 -1.66
CA SER A 23 4.06 4.61 -0.64
C SER A 23 4.61 5.51 0.46
N ALA A 24 5.13 6.70 0.12
CA ALA A 24 5.61 7.67 1.10
C ALA A 24 4.48 8.26 1.95
N LEU A 25 3.32 8.54 1.35
CA LEU A 25 2.14 9.02 2.07
C LEU A 25 1.57 7.95 3.01
N LEU A 26 1.52 6.68 2.59
CA LEU A 26 1.11 5.58 3.47
C LEU A 26 2.10 5.33 4.61
N ALA A 27 3.40 5.47 4.36
CA ALA A 27 4.40 5.38 5.42
C ALA A 27 4.27 6.53 6.43
N ALA A 28 3.77 7.69 5.99
CA ALA A 28 3.55 8.87 6.84
C ALA A 28 2.17 8.89 7.52
N SER A 29 1.17 8.15 7.01
CA SER A 29 -0.12 8.02 7.69
C SER A 29 0.06 7.20 8.95
N GLY A 30 0.00 7.87 10.10
CA GLY A 30 0.09 7.29 11.45
C GLY A 30 -1.13 6.45 11.81
N ASP A 31 -1.51 5.52 10.94
CA ASP A 31 -2.64 4.62 11.21
C ASP A 31 -2.35 3.83 12.48
N VAL A 32 -3.34 3.84 13.37
CA VAL A 32 -3.34 3.06 14.61
C VAL A 32 -3.54 1.60 14.22
N TYR A 33 -2.54 0.77 14.53
CA TYR A 33 -2.60 -0.66 14.29
C TYR A 33 -3.70 -1.27 15.17
N THR A 34 -4.86 -1.56 14.58
CA THR A 34 -5.93 -2.31 15.24
C THR A 34 -5.62 -3.79 15.09
N ASP A 35 -4.90 -4.36 16.06
CA ASP A 35 -4.56 -5.80 16.21
C ASP A 35 -5.16 -6.70 15.11
N SER A 36 -4.52 -6.72 13.93
CA SER A 36 -5.14 -7.13 12.67
C SER A 36 -4.91 -8.63 12.39
N ASP A 37 -5.73 -9.21 11.51
CA ASP A 37 -5.67 -10.61 11.06
C ASP A 37 -4.30 -11.15 10.56
N PRO A 38 -3.39 -10.37 9.93
CA PRO A 38 -2.16 -10.94 9.40
C PRO A 38 -1.12 -11.26 10.48
N ARG A 39 -1.34 -10.85 11.74
CA ARG A 39 -0.42 -11.11 12.84
C ARG A 39 -0.20 -12.62 13.00
N GLY A 40 1.04 -13.06 12.83
CA GLY A 40 1.42 -14.47 12.76
C GLY A 40 1.90 -14.92 11.37
N THR A 41 1.54 -14.21 10.29
CA THR A 41 2.04 -14.51 8.93
C THR A 41 3.55 -14.34 8.86
N LEU A 42 4.08 -13.17 9.24
CA LEU A 42 5.52 -12.89 9.15
C LEU A 42 6.30 -13.70 10.19
N LEU A 43 5.73 -13.92 11.38
CA LEU A 43 6.31 -14.81 12.39
C LEU A 43 6.42 -16.25 11.88
N THR A 44 5.42 -16.76 11.16
CA THR A 44 5.48 -18.08 10.52
C THR A 44 6.55 -18.12 9.44
N ALA A 45 6.67 -17.06 8.63
CA ALA A 45 7.74 -16.95 7.65
C ALA A 45 9.13 -16.95 8.32
N GLN A 46 9.27 -16.27 9.46
CA GLN A 46 10.50 -16.31 10.27
C GLN A 46 10.76 -17.71 10.82
N ALA A 47 9.74 -18.42 11.32
CA ALA A 47 9.86 -19.80 11.79
C ALA A 47 10.38 -20.75 10.68
N ILE A 48 9.90 -20.55 9.44
CA ILE A 48 10.35 -21.32 8.28
C ILE A 48 11.83 -21.03 7.99
N LEU A 49 12.26 -19.76 8.06
CA LEU A 49 13.65 -19.37 7.81
C LEU A 49 14.62 -19.82 8.91
N GLU A 50 14.20 -19.75 10.18
CA GLU A 50 15.05 -20.08 11.34
C GLU A 50 15.11 -21.58 11.64
N HIS A 51 13.97 -22.26 11.48
CA HIS A 51 13.78 -23.61 12.00
C HIS A 51 13.30 -24.60 10.94
N GLY A 52 13.08 -24.16 9.70
CA GLY A 52 12.60 -25.03 8.62
C GLY A 52 11.20 -25.59 8.88
N THR A 53 10.37 -24.89 9.68
CA THR A 53 9.05 -25.37 10.11
C THR A 53 8.00 -24.27 10.11
N PHE A 54 6.74 -24.67 9.95
CA PHE A 54 5.57 -23.80 10.14
C PHE A 54 5.15 -23.70 11.62
N ALA A 55 5.72 -24.54 12.49
CA ALA A 55 5.35 -24.59 13.89
C ALA A 55 5.96 -23.41 14.65
N LEU A 56 5.15 -22.76 15.49
CA LEU A 56 5.49 -21.57 16.28
C LEU A 56 5.99 -21.94 17.69
N TYR A 57 6.60 -23.12 17.86
CA TYR A 57 7.06 -23.57 19.17
C TYR A 57 8.24 -22.75 19.72
N ALA A 58 9.06 -22.18 18.83
CA ALA A 58 10.20 -21.35 19.21
C ALA A 58 9.80 -19.96 19.74
N TYR A 59 8.53 -19.58 19.57
CA TYR A 59 8.01 -18.26 19.93
C TYR A 59 6.92 -18.42 21.00
N PRO A 60 7.26 -18.45 22.30
CA PRO A 60 6.27 -18.63 23.38
C PRO A 60 5.18 -17.55 23.32
N ASP A 61 5.59 -16.32 23.02
CA ASP A 61 4.73 -15.13 22.89
C ASP A 61 4.04 -15.01 21.51
N ALA A 62 4.02 -16.09 20.73
CA ALA A 62 3.28 -16.12 19.47
C ALA A 62 1.81 -15.71 19.68
N PRO A 63 1.18 -15.07 18.68
CA PRO A 63 -0.23 -14.67 18.73
C PRO A 63 -1.11 -15.86 19.16
N SER A 64 -2.11 -15.60 19.99
CA SER A 64 -3.05 -16.62 20.47
C SER A 64 -4.46 -16.39 19.91
N GLY A 65 -5.39 -17.27 20.25
CA GLY A 65 -6.78 -17.19 19.79
C GLY A 65 -6.98 -17.77 18.39
N TYR A 66 -7.93 -17.21 17.64
CA TYR A 66 -8.37 -17.75 16.34
C TYR A 66 -7.29 -17.82 15.26
N ARG A 67 -6.17 -17.09 15.45
CA ARG A 67 -5.02 -17.05 14.52
C ARG A 67 -4.09 -18.25 14.66
N VAL A 68 -4.23 -19.05 15.72
CA VAL A 68 -3.38 -20.22 15.97
C VAL A 68 -4.23 -21.46 16.17
N VAL A 69 -3.80 -22.56 15.55
CA VAL A 69 -4.38 -23.89 15.71
C VAL A 69 -3.35 -24.77 16.39
N GLU A 70 -3.77 -25.45 17.44
CA GLU A 70 -2.96 -26.49 18.09
C GLU A 70 -3.23 -27.85 17.46
N ARG A 71 -2.18 -28.54 17.02
CA ARG A 71 -2.23 -29.92 16.53
C ARG A 71 -1.05 -30.71 17.07
N ALA A 72 -1.33 -31.86 17.69
CA ALA A 72 -0.31 -32.75 18.26
C ALA A 72 0.68 -32.04 19.20
N GLY A 73 0.20 -31.09 20.01
CA GLY A 73 1.03 -30.32 20.95
C GLY A 73 1.87 -29.20 20.33
N HIS A 74 1.72 -28.95 19.03
CA HIS A 74 2.39 -27.85 18.33
C HIS A 74 1.38 -26.76 17.94
N ARG A 75 1.82 -25.50 18.06
CA ARG A 75 1.07 -24.32 17.62
C ARG A 75 1.43 -23.99 16.18
N PHE A 76 0.42 -23.80 15.35
CA PHE A 76 0.56 -23.41 13.95
C PHE A 76 -0.29 -22.19 13.65
N TYR A 77 0.15 -21.36 12.71
CA TYR A 77 -0.71 -20.31 12.17
C TYR A 77 -1.93 -20.91 11.46
N ALA A 78 -3.11 -20.38 11.74
CA ALA A 78 -4.39 -20.94 11.32
C ALA A 78 -4.70 -20.77 9.83
N TYR A 79 -4.08 -19.78 9.19
CA TYR A 79 -4.36 -19.41 7.80
C TYR A 79 -3.51 -20.19 6.79
N PRO A 80 -3.92 -20.22 5.51
CA PRO A 80 -3.19 -20.95 4.48
C PRO A 80 -1.70 -20.57 4.41
N PRO A 81 -0.79 -21.55 4.17
CA PRO A 81 0.65 -21.33 4.21
C PRO A 81 1.19 -20.49 3.04
N GLY A 82 0.36 -20.19 2.03
CA GLY A 82 0.76 -19.41 0.86
C GLY A 82 1.26 -18.01 1.22
N THR A 83 0.60 -17.32 2.14
CA THR A 83 0.99 -15.96 2.53
C THR A 83 2.33 -15.94 3.29
N PRO A 84 2.57 -16.79 4.31
CA PRO A 84 3.90 -16.92 4.92
C PRO A 84 5.00 -17.26 3.91
N ILE A 85 4.75 -18.18 2.97
CA ILE A 85 5.75 -18.56 1.94
C ILE A 85 6.07 -17.36 1.04
N ALA A 86 5.05 -16.63 0.58
CA ALA A 86 5.24 -15.44 -0.25
C ALA A 86 5.99 -14.32 0.49
N ALA A 87 5.87 -14.26 1.82
CA ALA A 87 6.54 -13.27 2.67
C ALA A 87 8.02 -13.61 2.98
N LEU A 88 8.50 -14.83 2.69
CA LEU A 88 9.87 -15.27 3.01
C LEU A 88 10.96 -14.29 2.55
N PRO A 89 10.96 -13.75 1.31
CA PRO A 89 12.01 -12.82 0.88
C PRO A 89 12.01 -11.52 1.69
N ALA A 90 10.83 -10.99 2.00
CA ALA A 90 10.69 -9.76 2.77
C ALA A 90 11.15 -9.96 4.21
N VAL A 91 10.77 -11.09 4.84
CA VAL A 91 11.21 -11.41 6.19
C VAL A 91 12.72 -11.69 6.23
N ALA A 92 13.28 -12.37 5.23
CA ALA A 92 14.73 -12.56 5.14
C ALA A 92 15.49 -11.22 5.10
N ILE A 93 15.03 -10.27 4.29
CA ILE A 93 15.62 -8.91 4.21
C ILE A 93 15.45 -8.16 5.54
N ALA A 94 14.26 -8.21 6.15
CA ALA A 94 13.99 -7.57 7.43
C ALA A 94 14.92 -8.10 8.54
N ARG A 95 15.15 -9.42 8.56
CA ARG A 95 16.07 -10.05 9.51
C ARG A 95 17.52 -9.65 9.29
N LEU A 96 17.96 -9.52 8.03
CA LEU A 96 19.27 -8.96 7.72
C LEU A 96 19.42 -7.50 8.21
N ALA A 97 18.31 -6.76 8.30
CA ALA A 97 18.26 -5.42 8.87
C ALA A 97 18.10 -5.40 10.41
N GLY A 98 18.13 -6.57 11.08
CA GLY A 98 18.03 -6.67 12.53
C GLY A 98 16.60 -6.59 13.09
N LEU A 99 15.58 -6.76 12.24
CA LEU A 99 14.18 -6.83 12.65
C LEU A 99 13.78 -8.26 13.00
N ASP A 100 12.91 -8.40 14.01
CA ASP A 100 12.43 -9.67 14.56
C ASP A 100 10.90 -9.68 14.60
N MET A 101 10.29 -10.56 13.81
CA MET A 101 8.84 -10.65 13.65
C MET A 101 8.13 -11.19 14.90
N ALA A 102 8.87 -11.68 15.91
CA ALA A 102 8.31 -11.96 17.23
C ALA A 102 7.98 -10.68 18.01
N ARG A 103 8.68 -9.57 17.71
CA ARG A 103 8.39 -8.25 18.27
C ARG A 103 7.29 -7.59 17.46
N SER A 104 6.19 -7.23 18.12
CA SER A 104 5.05 -6.60 17.45
C SER A 104 5.43 -5.34 16.67
N VAL A 105 6.31 -4.51 17.22
CA VAL A 105 6.74 -3.26 16.57
C VAL A 105 7.42 -3.54 15.22
N ASP A 106 8.25 -4.57 15.14
CA ASP A 106 8.98 -4.91 13.92
C ASP A 106 8.07 -5.58 12.89
N ASP A 107 7.20 -6.49 13.36
CA ASP A 107 6.15 -7.10 12.54
C ASP A 107 5.29 -6.00 11.91
N ASP A 108 4.85 -5.01 12.69
CA ASP A 108 4.06 -3.87 12.21
C ASP A 108 4.81 -3.05 11.15
N ILE A 109 6.09 -2.76 11.37
CA ILE A 109 6.93 -2.03 10.41
C ILE A 109 6.97 -2.78 9.07
N VAL A 110 7.23 -4.09 9.09
CA VAL A 110 7.34 -4.90 7.89
C VAL A 110 5.99 -5.09 7.21
N GLN A 111 4.91 -5.29 7.97
CA GLN A 111 3.55 -5.38 7.44
C GLN A 111 3.14 -4.09 6.72
N ARG A 112 3.43 -2.91 7.30
CA ARG A 112 3.16 -1.61 6.65
C ARG A 112 3.95 -1.45 5.36
N ALA A 113 5.22 -1.82 5.36
CA ALA A 113 6.06 -1.79 4.16
C ALA A 113 5.48 -2.69 3.06
N LEU A 114 5.10 -3.93 3.40
CA LEU A 114 4.48 -4.87 2.46
C LEU A 114 3.13 -4.37 1.93
N ALA A 115 2.30 -3.77 2.78
CA ALA A 115 1.03 -3.18 2.37
C ALA A 115 1.26 -2.03 1.37
N ALA A 116 2.17 -1.11 1.68
CA ALA A 116 2.52 0.01 0.80
C ALA A 116 3.07 -0.47 -0.56
N MET A 117 3.92 -1.50 -0.57
CA MET A 117 4.43 -2.12 -1.79
C MET A 117 3.31 -2.79 -2.60
N SER A 118 2.37 -3.48 -1.93
CA SER A 118 1.26 -4.20 -2.57
C SER A 118 0.26 -3.25 -3.25
N ILE A 119 -0.12 -2.17 -2.57
CA ILE A 119 -0.96 -1.11 -3.16
C ILE A 119 -0.25 -0.51 -4.36
N GLY A 120 1.02 -0.21 -4.20
CA GLY A 120 1.84 0.35 -5.25
C GLY A 120 1.95 -0.52 -6.50
N LEU A 121 2.25 -1.81 -6.31
CA LEU A 121 2.28 -2.80 -7.38
C LEU A 121 0.91 -2.91 -8.06
N THR A 122 -0.17 -2.92 -7.29
CA THR A 122 -1.54 -2.96 -7.81
C THR A 122 -1.84 -1.75 -8.70
N ALA A 123 -1.44 -0.54 -8.28
CA ALA A 123 -1.59 0.68 -9.09
C ALA A 123 -0.79 0.62 -10.39
N ILE A 124 0.45 0.11 -10.37
CA ILE A 124 1.26 -0.10 -11.58
C ILE A 124 0.59 -1.11 -12.53
N LEU A 125 0.14 -2.24 -11.99
CA LEU A 125 -0.49 -3.28 -12.80
C LEU A 125 -1.81 -2.80 -13.40
N ALA A 126 -2.64 -2.12 -12.62
CA ALA A 126 -3.91 -1.55 -13.07
C ALA A 126 -3.71 -0.48 -14.16
N SER A 127 -2.78 0.45 -13.96
CA SER A 127 -2.46 1.47 -14.97
C SER A 127 -1.86 0.86 -16.24
N SER A 128 -0.99 -0.14 -16.11
CA SER A 128 -0.43 -0.86 -17.25
C SER A 128 -1.50 -1.62 -18.05
N LEU A 129 -2.45 -2.25 -17.34
CA LEU A 129 -3.58 -2.94 -17.95
C LEU A 129 -4.49 -1.95 -18.68
N ALA A 130 -4.82 -0.82 -18.06
CA ALA A 130 -5.62 0.24 -18.67
C ALA A 130 -4.96 0.77 -19.96
N VAL A 131 -3.67 1.11 -19.92
CA VAL A 131 -2.93 1.59 -21.11
C VAL A 131 -2.93 0.55 -22.24
N ARG A 132 -2.85 -0.74 -21.91
CA ARG A 132 -2.81 -1.80 -22.93
C ARG A 132 -4.17 -2.12 -23.53
N TRP A 133 -5.22 -2.15 -22.73
CA TRP A 133 -6.52 -2.69 -23.14
C TRP A 133 -7.58 -1.62 -23.41
N LEU A 134 -7.56 -0.50 -22.68
CA LEU A 134 -8.62 0.50 -22.83
C LEU A 134 -8.52 1.33 -24.11
N ARG A 135 -7.52 1.10 -24.99
CA ARG A 135 -7.26 1.81 -26.27
C ARG A 135 -7.99 3.15 -26.30
N TRP A 136 -7.47 4.11 -25.53
CA TRP A 136 -8.14 5.38 -25.30
C TRP A 136 -8.75 5.90 -26.61
N PRO A 137 -10.06 6.20 -26.63
CA PRO A 137 -10.70 6.68 -27.84
C PRO A 137 -9.90 7.86 -28.38
N PRO A 138 -9.63 7.91 -29.70
CA PRO A 138 -8.86 9.01 -30.28
C PRO A 138 -9.56 10.33 -29.93
N GLY A 139 -8.94 11.12 -29.05
CA GLY A 139 -9.47 12.41 -28.57
C GLY A 139 -9.56 12.60 -27.06
N LEU A 140 -9.49 11.51 -26.27
CA LEU A 140 -9.41 11.55 -24.80
C LEU A 140 -7.97 11.24 -24.38
N THR A 141 -7.12 12.26 -24.28
CA THR A 141 -5.83 12.11 -23.60
C THR A 141 -6.04 12.21 -22.08
N PRO A 142 -5.16 11.64 -21.24
CA PRO A 142 -5.26 11.75 -19.77
C PRO A 142 -5.41 13.21 -19.30
N ASP A 143 -4.75 14.12 -20.01
CA ASP A 143 -4.77 15.57 -19.80
C ASP A 143 -6.19 16.16 -19.96
N ARG A 144 -7.00 15.63 -20.89
CA ARG A 144 -8.41 16.02 -21.06
C ARG A 144 -9.35 15.41 -20.03
N LEU A 145 -9.01 14.26 -19.46
CA LEU A 145 -9.79 13.57 -18.44
C LEU A 145 -9.76 14.32 -17.09
N LEU A 146 -8.61 14.89 -16.71
CA LEU A 146 -8.52 15.75 -15.53
C LEU A 146 -9.35 17.02 -15.68
N VAL A 147 -9.38 17.60 -16.89
CA VAL A 147 -10.21 18.78 -17.20
C VAL A 147 -11.70 18.43 -17.20
N THR A 148 -12.10 17.32 -17.83
CA THR A 148 -13.52 16.90 -17.85
C THR A 148 -14.03 16.44 -16.48
N LEU A 149 -13.20 15.82 -15.63
CA LEU A 149 -13.59 15.50 -14.26
C LEU A 149 -13.74 16.77 -13.39
N PHE A 150 -12.99 17.84 -13.68
CA PHE A 150 -13.19 19.16 -13.05
C PHE A 150 -14.44 19.89 -13.60
N GLU A 151 -14.74 19.76 -14.89
CA GLU A 151 -15.94 20.36 -15.51
C GLU A 151 -17.23 19.59 -15.19
N CYS A 152 -17.15 18.30 -14.88
CA CYS A 152 -18.32 17.46 -14.54
C CYS A 152 -18.76 17.58 -13.08
N SER A 153 -18.30 18.60 -12.33
CA SER A 153 -18.94 19.06 -11.09
C SER A 153 -19.73 20.35 -11.35
N PRO A 154 -20.95 20.28 -11.92
CA PRO A 154 -21.77 21.46 -12.21
C PRO A 154 -22.43 22.08 -10.96
N SER A 155 -22.03 21.73 -9.74
CA SER A 155 -22.75 22.14 -8.52
C SER A 155 -21.95 22.96 -7.50
N LEU A 156 -20.74 23.42 -7.82
CA LEU A 156 -20.11 24.49 -7.04
C LEU A 156 -19.82 25.70 -7.93
N PRO A 157 -20.72 26.69 -7.98
CA PRO A 157 -20.41 27.94 -8.66
C PRO A 157 -19.18 28.57 -8.00
N LEU A 158 -18.07 28.63 -8.75
CA LEU A 158 -16.84 29.33 -8.36
C LEU A 158 -17.08 30.81 -8.01
N ALA A 159 -18.23 31.38 -8.39
CA ALA A 159 -18.65 32.72 -8.00
C ALA A 159 -19.04 32.87 -6.52
N SER A 160 -19.38 31.79 -5.78
CA SER A 160 -19.84 31.90 -4.39
C SER A 160 -18.74 31.69 -3.34
N VAL A 161 -17.61 31.07 -3.69
CA VAL A 161 -16.49 30.85 -2.73
C VAL A 161 -15.56 32.07 -2.66
N VAL A 162 -15.32 32.76 -3.78
CA VAL A 162 -14.50 34.00 -3.78
C VAL A 162 -15.28 35.20 -3.20
N ALA A 163 -16.61 35.22 -3.30
CA ALA A 163 -17.43 36.28 -2.72
C ALA A 163 -17.62 36.16 -1.19
N ARG A 164 -17.29 35.01 -0.58
CA ARG A 164 -17.42 34.80 0.87
C ARG A 164 -16.12 35.08 1.65
N SER A 165 -14.95 35.07 1.00
CA SER A 165 -13.68 35.40 1.69
C SER A 165 -13.44 36.90 1.86
N SER A 166 -14.06 37.76 1.03
CA SER A 166 -13.91 39.21 1.13
C SER A 166 -14.87 39.88 2.13
N ARG A 167 -15.95 39.21 2.57
CA ARG A 167 -16.87 39.75 3.59
C ARG A 167 -16.52 39.33 5.03
N VAL A 168 -15.72 38.28 5.22
CA VAL A 168 -15.24 37.90 6.57
C VAL A 168 -13.98 38.68 6.96
N ALA A 169 -13.15 39.11 6.00
CA ALA A 169 -11.96 39.92 6.28
C ALA A 169 -12.28 41.39 6.65
N VAL A 170 -13.46 41.92 6.30
CA VAL A 170 -13.84 43.31 6.61
C VAL A 170 -14.66 43.42 7.91
N ALA A 171 -15.26 42.33 8.40
CA ALA A 171 -16.02 42.32 9.67
C ALA A 171 -15.14 42.05 10.91
N ALA A 172 -13.83 41.86 10.75
CA ALA A 172 -12.86 41.69 11.84
C ALA A 172 -11.89 42.87 11.99
N ALA A 173 -12.16 44.00 11.31
CA ALA A 173 -11.30 45.18 11.30
C ALA A 173 -12.05 46.50 11.58
N VAL A 174 -13.18 46.45 12.28
CA VAL A 174 -13.86 47.60 12.91
C VAL A 174 -14.26 47.23 14.33
#